data_AF-A0A9D4K7Q2-F1
#
_entry.id   AF-A0A9D4K7Q2-F1
#
_cell.length_a   1.000
_cell.length_b   1.000
_cell.length_c   1.000
_cell.angle_alpha   90.00
_cell.angle_beta   90.00
_cell.angle_gamma   90.00
#
_symmetry.space_group_name_H-M   'P 1'
#
loop_
_entity.id
_entity.type
_entity.pdbx_description
1 polymer ?
#
loop_
_entity_poly.entity_id
_entity_poly.type
_entity_poly.pdbx_seq_one_letter_code
_entity_poly.pdbx_strand_id
1 'polypeptide(L)'
;MGSEEVKKARNSGKRMCKKVLKIAFSHLGLCFLVVLYCLLGAALFELLERENEISICIDGRKEYDDMENKTLFSILDVILNNPVNSLAGDAQLIGVFEAFRNNSLAIGYDGSWCEGFDKVDGPMHEWTFAGSLFFAMTIVTTIGERIR
;
A
#
# COMPACT_ATOMS: atom_id res chain seq x y z
N MET A 1 60.66 -36.46 11.65
CA MET A 1 59.26 -36.50 12.18
C MET A 1 58.50 -35.18 12.08
N GLY A 2 59.13 -34.00 11.87
CA GLY A 2 58.39 -32.71 11.87
C GLY A 2 57.72 -32.27 10.57
N SER A 3 58.04 -32.84 9.40
CA SER A 3 57.58 -32.32 8.10
C SER A 3 56.19 -32.81 7.65
N GLU A 4 55.72 -33.96 8.15
CA GLU A 4 54.39 -34.50 7.83
C GLU A 4 53.28 -33.90 8.70
N GLU A 5 53.54 -33.68 9.98
CA GLU A 5 52.63 -33.03 10.94
C GLU A 5 52.26 -31.61 10.48
N VAL A 6 53.24 -30.84 9.99
CA VAL A 6 53.03 -29.49 9.45
C VAL A 6 52.22 -29.50 8.16
N LYS A 7 52.41 -30.49 7.28
CA LYS A 7 51.60 -30.64 6.05
C LYS A 7 50.15 -31.02 6.37
N LYS A 8 49.93 -31.89 7.37
CA LYS A 8 48.60 -32.32 7.83
C LYS A 8 47.82 -31.17 8.48
N ALA A 9 48.46 -30.37 9.32
CA ALA A 9 47.87 -29.17 9.92
C ALA A 9 47.49 -28.12 8.84
N ARG A 10 48.37 -27.88 7.87
CA ARG A 10 48.12 -26.95 6.75
C ARG A 10 46.96 -27.42 5.84
N ASN A 11 46.84 -28.72 5.59
CA ASN A 11 45.72 -29.29 4.83
C ASN A 11 44.39 -29.29 5.62
N SER A 12 44.45 -29.43 6.94
CA SER A 12 43.27 -29.33 7.82
C SER A 12 42.69 -27.91 7.81
N GLY A 13 43.53 -26.88 7.95
CA GLY A 13 43.10 -25.47 7.86
C GLY A 13 42.50 -25.10 6.51
N LYS A 14 43.09 -25.58 5.40
CA LYS A 14 42.53 -25.39 4.05
C LYS A 14 41.18 -26.08 3.86
N ARG A 15 40.95 -27.25 4.46
CA ARG A 15 39.65 -27.94 4.46
C ARG A 15 38.60 -27.19 5.29
N MET A 16 39.00 -26.61 6.42
CA MET A 16 38.11 -25.82 7.28
C MET A 16 37.67 -24.51 6.59
N CYS A 17 38.61 -23.75 6.01
CA CYS A 17 38.26 -22.55 5.22
C CYS A 17 37.34 -22.87 4.04
N LYS A 18 37.57 -23.99 3.32
CA LYS A 18 36.66 -24.42 2.24
C LYS A 18 35.25 -24.75 2.73
N LYS A 19 35.10 -25.33 3.93
CA LYS A 19 33.77 -25.60 4.52
C LYS A 19 33.07 -24.30 4.90
N VAL A 20 33.79 -23.37 5.54
CA VAL A 20 33.26 -22.05 5.91
C VAL A 20 32.83 -21.26 4.67
N LEU A 21 33.66 -21.22 3.62
CA LEU A 21 33.31 -20.58 2.35
C LEU A 21 32.09 -21.23 1.69
N LYS A 22 31.97 -22.55 1.75
CA LYS A 22 30.82 -23.28 1.17
C LYS A 22 29.52 -23.01 1.94
N ILE A 23 29.59 -22.90 3.26
CA ILE A 23 28.45 -22.54 4.12
C ILE A 23 28.08 -21.06 3.91
N ALA A 24 29.07 -20.16 3.92
CA ALA A 24 28.88 -18.74 3.64
C ALA A 24 28.28 -18.50 2.25
N PHE A 25 28.69 -19.27 1.24
CA PHE A 25 28.11 -19.23 -0.11
C PHE A 25 26.63 -19.65 -0.13
N SER A 26 26.24 -20.61 0.73
CA SER A 26 24.83 -21.00 0.88
C SER A 26 23.99 -19.88 1.50
N HIS A 27 24.51 -19.20 2.52
CA HIS A 27 23.80 -18.10 3.17
C HIS A 27 23.77 -16.84 2.30
N LEU A 28 24.88 -16.49 1.64
CA LEU A 28 24.93 -15.38 0.69
C LEU A 28 24.01 -15.62 -0.52
N GLY A 29 23.97 -16.85 -1.04
CA GLY A 29 23.05 -17.23 -2.10
C GLY A 29 21.58 -17.10 -1.69
N LEU A 30 21.26 -17.50 -0.46
CA LEU A 30 19.91 -17.32 0.10
C LEU A 30 19.56 -15.84 0.27
N CYS A 31 20.46 -15.02 0.85
CA CYS A 31 20.24 -13.58 0.97
C CYS A 31 20.03 -12.92 -0.40
N PHE A 32 20.85 -13.28 -1.38
CA PHE A 32 20.73 -12.76 -2.73
C PHE A 32 19.41 -13.16 -3.39
N LEU A 33 18.96 -14.41 -3.22
CA LEU A 33 17.67 -14.87 -3.70
C LEU A 33 16.52 -14.05 -3.10
N VAL A 34 16.56 -13.77 -1.79
CA VAL A 34 15.54 -12.94 -1.13
C VAL A 34 15.53 -11.51 -1.68
N VAL A 35 16.70 -10.91 -1.91
CA VAL A 35 16.79 -9.57 -2.52
C VAL A 35 16.20 -9.56 -3.93
N LEU A 36 16.57 -10.53 -4.78
CA LEU A 36 16.00 -10.67 -6.12
C LEU A 36 14.48 -10.88 -6.08
N TYR A 37 13.99 -11.69 -5.15
CA TYR A 37 12.57 -11.92 -4.97
C TYR A 37 11.83 -10.63 -4.61
N CYS A 38 12.40 -9.79 -3.74
CA CYS A 38 11.82 -8.49 -3.39
C CYS A 38 11.84 -7.51 -4.58
N LEU A 39 12.92 -7.48 -5.37
CA LEU A 39 13.01 -6.62 -6.57
C LEU A 39 11.98 -7.02 -7.63
N LEU A 40 11.80 -8.32 -7.85
CA LEU A 40 10.76 -8.84 -8.76
C LEU A 40 9.36 -8.52 -8.24
N GLY A 41 9.14 -8.69 -6.93
CA GLY A 41 7.89 -8.30 -6.28
C GLY A 41 7.61 -6.81 -6.44
N ALA A 42 8.62 -5.95 -6.24
CA ALA A 42 8.49 -4.51 -6.38
C ALA A 42 8.03 -4.10 -7.78
N ALA A 43 8.69 -4.63 -8.82
CA ALA A 43 8.31 -4.36 -10.20
C ALA A 43 6.89 -4.86 -10.53
N LEU A 44 6.50 -6.02 -9.98
CA LEU A 44 5.16 -6.57 -10.18
C LEU A 44 4.09 -5.73 -9.48
N PHE A 45 4.31 -5.33 -8.22
CA PHE A 45 3.35 -4.51 -7.48
C PHE A 45 3.22 -3.11 -8.08
N GLU A 46 4.32 -2.46 -8.45
CA GLU A 46 4.25 -1.17 -9.14
C GLU A 46 3.43 -1.28 -10.43
N LEU A 47 3.63 -2.34 -11.23
CA LEU A 47 2.90 -2.53 -12.47
C LEU A 47 1.40 -2.74 -12.24
N LEU A 48 1.02 -3.54 -11.24
CA LEU A 48 -0.38 -3.89 -11.00
C LEU A 48 -1.14 -2.80 -10.23
N GLU A 49 -0.53 -2.24 -9.19
CA GLU A 49 -1.22 -1.37 -8.25
C GLU A 49 -1.22 0.09 -8.68
N ARG A 50 -0.26 0.55 -9.50
CA ARG A 50 -0.23 1.94 -9.97
C ARG A 50 -1.43 2.29 -10.86
N GLU A 51 -1.80 1.41 -11.78
CA GLU A 51 -3.00 1.60 -12.61
C GLU A 51 -4.28 1.48 -11.77
N ASN A 52 -4.29 0.54 -10.83
CA ASN A 52 -5.40 0.29 -9.93
C ASN A 52 -5.67 1.48 -8.98
N GLU A 53 -4.62 2.14 -8.48
CA GLU A 53 -4.70 3.36 -7.65
C GLU A 53 -5.49 4.48 -8.35
N ILE A 54 -5.22 4.70 -9.64
CA ILE A 54 -5.94 5.69 -10.44
C ILE A 54 -7.41 5.28 -10.57
N SER A 55 -7.69 4.01 -10.87
CA SER A 55 -9.06 3.51 -10.98
C SER A 55 -9.84 3.68 -9.67
N ILE A 56 -9.23 3.31 -8.53
CA ILE A 56 -9.84 3.45 -7.20
C ILE A 56 -10.14 4.92 -6.90
N CYS A 57 -9.25 5.85 -7.23
CA CYS A 57 -9.51 7.28 -7.06
C CYS A 57 -10.71 7.73 -7.89
N ILE A 58 -10.74 7.37 -9.19
CA ILE A 58 -11.82 7.77 -10.10
C ILE A 58 -13.16 7.18 -9.67
N ASP A 59 -13.20 5.89 -9.32
CA ASP A 59 -14.40 5.21 -8.87
C ASP A 59 -14.90 5.78 -7.54
N GLY A 60 -13.98 6.02 -6.59
CA GLY A 60 -14.29 6.65 -5.31
C GLY A 60 -14.84 8.07 -5.46
N ARG A 61 -14.26 8.88 -6.36
CA ARG A 61 -14.78 10.21 -6.72
C ARG A 61 -16.19 10.11 -7.29
N LYS A 62 -16.41 9.22 -8.24
CA LYS A 62 -17.71 9.07 -8.91
C LYS A 62 -18.80 8.66 -7.92
N GLU A 63 -18.49 7.74 -7.02
CA GLU A 63 -19.42 7.32 -5.97
C GLU A 63 -19.70 8.47 -4.98
N TYR A 64 -18.66 9.23 -4.61
CA TYR A 64 -18.80 10.44 -3.80
C TYR A 64 -19.73 11.48 -4.46
N ASP A 65 -19.51 11.80 -5.73
CA ASP A 65 -20.30 12.79 -6.47
C ASP A 65 -21.77 12.37 -6.57
N ASP A 66 -22.07 11.08 -6.75
CA ASP A 66 -23.43 10.55 -6.77
C ASP A 66 -24.13 10.71 -5.41
N MET A 67 -23.43 10.38 -4.31
CA MET A 67 -23.95 10.58 -2.96
C MET A 67 -24.15 12.04 -2.62
N GLU A 68 -23.22 12.92 -3.01
CA GLU A 68 -23.33 14.36 -2.79
C GLU A 68 -24.60 14.90 -3.46
N ASN A 69 -24.79 14.59 -4.74
CA ASN A 69 -25.99 15.00 -5.48
C ASN A 69 -27.28 14.50 -4.82
N LYS A 70 -27.34 13.21 -4.43
CA LYS A 70 -28.50 12.64 -3.71
C LYS A 70 -28.75 13.33 -2.37
N THR A 71 -27.68 13.68 -1.66
CA THR A 71 -27.75 14.36 -0.37
C THR A 71 -28.27 15.78 -0.54
N LEU A 72 -27.84 16.51 -1.56
CA LEU A 72 -28.37 17.85 -1.89
C LEU A 72 -29.88 17.81 -2.15
N PHE A 73 -30.37 16.83 -2.91
CA PHE A 73 -31.81 16.67 -3.13
C PHE A 73 -32.56 16.33 -1.83
N SER A 74 -31.97 15.48 -0.98
CA SER A 74 -32.56 15.10 0.32
C SER A 74 -32.63 16.28 1.29
N ILE A 75 -31.59 17.12 1.32
CA ILE A 75 -31.56 18.35 2.11
C ILE A 75 -32.65 19.31 1.63
N LEU A 76 -32.76 19.52 0.32
CA LEU A 76 -33.78 20.38 -0.26
C LEU A 76 -35.19 19.87 0.06
N ASP A 77 -35.42 18.56 -0.03
CA ASP A 77 -36.69 17.93 0.33
C ASP A 77 -37.06 18.17 1.81
N VAL A 78 -36.10 17.97 2.73
CA VAL A 78 -36.32 18.24 4.16
C VAL A 78 -36.66 19.72 4.39
N ILE A 79 -35.97 20.66 3.74
CA ILE A 79 -36.22 22.09 3.88
C ILE A 79 -37.59 22.49 3.33
N LEU A 80 -38.00 21.94 2.19
CA LEU A 80 -39.26 22.32 1.53
C LEU A 80 -40.50 21.71 2.19
N ASN A 81 -40.37 20.52 2.79
CA ASN A 81 -41.50 19.80 3.40
C ASN A 81 -41.67 20.06 4.90
N ASN A 82 -40.74 20.77 5.54
CA ASN A 82 -40.83 21.07 6.97
C ASN A 82 -40.95 22.58 7.22
N PRO A 83 -41.72 23.00 8.23
CA PRO A 83 -41.73 24.40 8.62
C PRO A 83 -40.35 24.82 9.16
N VAL A 84 -40.00 26.09 8.92
CA VAL A 84 -38.76 26.69 9.41
C VAL A 84 -38.69 26.58 10.93
N ASN A 85 -37.52 26.18 11.46
CA ASN A 85 -37.27 25.94 12.89
C ASN A 85 -38.13 24.82 13.50
N SER A 86 -38.48 23.79 12.72
CA SER A 86 -39.17 22.62 13.26
C SER A 86 -38.17 21.60 13.81
N LEU A 87 -38.40 21.17 15.05
CA LEU A 87 -37.62 20.11 15.69
C LEU A 87 -37.60 18.81 14.85
N ALA A 88 -38.70 18.53 14.15
CA ALA A 88 -38.82 17.38 13.26
C ALA A 88 -37.96 17.53 11.98
N GLY A 89 -37.90 18.75 11.40
CA GLY A 89 -37.02 19.04 10.27
C GLY A 89 -35.55 18.98 10.67
N ASP A 90 -35.19 19.53 11.84
CA ASP A 90 -33.84 19.47 12.38
C ASP A 90 -33.37 18.03 12.59
N ALA A 91 -34.23 17.18 13.17
CA ALA A 91 -33.91 15.75 13.37
C ALA A 91 -33.74 14.99 12.03
N GLN A 92 -34.58 15.27 11.03
CA GLN A 92 -34.45 14.68 9.69
C GLN A 92 -33.17 15.14 9.00
N LEU A 93 -32.83 16.43 9.09
CA LEU A 93 -31.64 17.00 8.50
C LEU A 93 -30.36 16.40 9.12
N ILE A 94 -30.33 16.23 10.44
CA ILE A 94 -29.25 15.51 11.12
C ILE A 94 -29.13 14.09 10.56
N GLY A 95 -30.24 13.36 10.41
CA GLY A 95 -30.24 12.01 9.84
C GLY A 95 -29.66 11.95 8.41
N VAL A 96 -29.98 12.93 7.56
CA VAL A 96 -29.41 13.04 6.21
C VAL A 96 -27.89 13.26 6.27
N PHE A 97 -27.42 14.17 7.14
CA PHE A 97 -25.98 14.40 7.31
C PHE A 97 -25.24 13.19 7.89
N GLU A 98 -25.85 12.45 8.82
CA GLU A 98 -25.25 11.24 9.36
C GLU A 98 -25.16 10.14 8.31
N ALA A 99 -26.19 9.98 7.48
CA ALA A 99 -26.17 9.04 6.36
C ALA A 99 -25.07 9.40 5.36
N PHE A 100 -24.97 10.68 4.97
CA PHE A 100 -23.91 11.14 4.07
C PHE A 100 -22.52 10.91 4.68
N ARG A 101 -22.30 11.30 5.93
CA ARG A 101 -21.02 11.08 6.64
C ARG A 101 -20.64 9.61 6.69
N ASN A 102 -21.57 8.74 7.04
CA ASN A 102 -21.27 7.31 7.19
C ASN A 102 -20.95 6.68 5.84
N ASN A 103 -21.68 7.05 4.78
CA ASN A 103 -21.42 6.54 3.43
C ASN A 103 -20.10 7.10 2.86
N SER A 104 -19.81 8.39 3.06
CA SER A 104 -18.55 8.99 2.61
C SER A 104 -17.34 8.35 3.28
N LEU A 105 -17.42 8.04 4.57
CA LEU A 105 -16.36 7.33 5.30
C LEU A 105 -16.22 5.86 4.85
N ALA A 106 -17.31 5.21 4.43
CA ALA A 106 -17.28 3.82 3.98
C ALA A 106 -16.55 3.67 2.63
N ILE A 107 -16.69 4.66 1.74
CA ILE A 107 -16.02 4.67 0.43
C ILE A 107 -14.57 5.11 0.55
N GLY A 108 -14.25 5.94 1.56
CA GLY A 108 -12.88 6.32 1.87
C GLY A 108 -12.24 7.28 0.86
N TYR A 109 -13.04 7.92 0.00
CA TYR A 109 -12.56 8.98 -0.89
C TYR A 109 -12.15 10.21 -0.07
N ASP A 110 -10.93 10.69 -0.30
CA ASP A 110 -10.26 11.74 0.47
C ASP A 110 -10.30 13.12 -0.21
N GLY A 111 -10.92 13.21 -1.39
CA GLY A 111 -10.94 14.43 -2.20
C GLY A 111 -9.75 14.56 -3.16
N SER A 112 -8.95 13.50 -3.33
CA SER A 112 -7.78 13.50 -4.21
C SER A 112 -8.08 13.90 -5.65
N TRP A 113 -7.14 14.62 -6.27
CA TRP A 113 -7.24 15.03 -7.66
C TRP A 113 -6.85 13.89 -8.61
N CYS A 114 -7.82 13.01 -8.91
CA CYS A 114 -7.58 11.78 -9.69
C CYS A 114 -7.05 12.02 -11.11
N GLU A 115 -7.44 13.11 -11.77
CA GLU A 115 -6.90 13.47 -13.10
C GLU A 115 -5.49 14.07 -13.04
N GLY A 116 -4.98 14.28 -11.82
CA GLY A 116 -3.68 14.87 -11.55
C GLY A 116 -2.54 13.86 -11.61
N PHE A 117 -2.81 12.55 -11.51
CA PHE A 117 -1.75 11.55 -11.58
C PHE A 117 -0.90 11.75 -12.85
N ASP A 118 0.41 11.58 -12.70
CA ASP A 118 1.44 11.84 -13.73
C ASP A 118 1.62 13.30 -14.18
N LYS A 119 0.95 14.28 -13.55
CA LYS A 119 1.18 15.71 -13.80
C LYS A 119 2.19 16.31 -12.82
N VAL A 120 2.87 17.38 -13.25
CA VAL A 120 3.91 18.08 -12.46
C VAL A 120 3.41 18.62 -11.13
N ASP A 121 2.14 19.01 -11.05
CA ASP A 121 1.50 19.50 -9.81
C ASP A 121 0.44 18.50 -9.28
N GLY A 122 0.53 17.25 -9.72
CA GLY A 122 -0.39 16.18 -9.38
C GLY A 122 -0.09 15.46 -8.06
N PRO A 123 -1.02 14.64 -7.55
CA PRO A 123 -0.71 13.69 -6.49
C PRO A 123 0.39 12.73 -6.96
N MET A 124 1.28 12.39 -6.03
CA MET A 124 2.27 11.34 -6.28
C MET A 124 1.62 9.98 -6.13
N HIS A 125 2.04 9.02 -6.96
CA HIS A 125 1.68 7.62 -6.77
C HIS A 125 2.23 7.10 -5.44
N GLU A 126 1.40 6.37 -4.70
CA GLU A 126 1.86 5.57 -3.56
C GLU A 126 2.68 4.36 -4.05
N TRP A 127 2.25 3.76 -5.17
CA TRP A 127 2.88 2.60 -5.80
C TRP A 127 4.00 2.99 -6.76
N THR A 128 5.02 3.65 -6.24
CA THR A 128 6.32 3.80 -6.93
C THR A 128 7.19 2.57 -6.73
N PHE A 129 8.19 2.34 -7.59
CA PHE A 129 9.17 1.25 -7.39
C PHE A 129 9.71 1.14 -5.96
N ALA A 130 10.06 2.28 -5.34
CA ALA A 130 10.58 2.32 -3.97
C ALA A 130 9.52 1.94 -2.94
N GLY A 131 8.27 2.42 -3.11
CA GLY A 131 7.12 2.03 -2.28
C GLY A 131 6.83 0.54 -2.40
N SER A 132 6.72 0.03 -3.63
CA SER A 132 6.51 -1.39 -3.93
C SER A 132 7.62 -2.29 -3.38
N LEU A 133 8.87 -1.82 -3.40
CA LEU A 133 10.00 -2.55 -2.80
C LEU A 133 9.91 -2.61 -1.28
N PHE A 134 9.56 -1.49 -0.64
CA PHE A 134 9.32 -1.45 0.80
C PHE A 134 8.17 -2.41 1.17
N PHE A 135 7.05 -2.37 0.44
CA PHE A 135 5.93 -3.28 0.63
C PHE A 135 6.33 -4.75 0.52
N ALA A 136 7.04 -5.12 -0.56
CA ALA A 136 7.53 -6.49 -0.74
C ALA A 136 8.42 -6.95 0.43
N MET A 137 9.26 -6.06 0.97
CA MET A 137 10.07 -6.35 2.17
C MET A 137 9.19 -6.57 3.41
N THR A 138 8.14 -5.77 3.61
CA THR A 138 7.22 -5.96 4.75
C THR A 138 6.45 -7.27 4.69
N ILE A 139 6.10 -7.77 3.49
CA ILE A 139 5.49 -9.09 3.29
C ILE A 139 6.45 -10.19 3.70
N VAL A 140 7.67 -10.17 3.15
CA VAL A 140 8.69 -11.20 3.41
C VAL A 140 9.08 -11.25 4.88
N THR A 141 9.17 -10.09 5.53
CA THR A 141 9.49 -9.98 6.97
C THR A 141 8.28 -10.21 7.87
N THR A 142 7.09 -10.42 7.31
CA THR A 142 5.82 -10.62 8.03
C THR A 142 5.41 -9.45 8.94
N ILE A 143 5.88 -8.25 8.65
CA ILE A 143 5.44 -7.02 9.33
C ILE A 143 4.01 -6.67 8.89
N GLY A 144 3.75 -6.66 7.58
CA GLY A 144 2.42 -6.40 7.02
C GLY A 144 1.94 -4.95 7.20
N GLU A 145 2.73 -3.96 6.78
CA GLU A 145 2.22 -2.59 6.66
C GLU A 145 1.39 -2.41 5.39
N ARG A 146 0.34 -1.59 5.52
CA ARG A 146 -0.47 -1.14 4.39
C ARG A 146 0.16 0.13 3.84
N ILE A 147 0.51 0.16 2.56
CA ILE A 147 0.74 1.41 1.83
C ILE A 147 -0.63 2.08 1.63
N ARG A 148 -0.74 3.32 2.08
CA ARG A 148 -1.97 4.11 2.14
C ARG A 148 -1.63 5.59 2.05
#